data_AF-A0AAV8HBS4-F1
#
_entry.id   AF-A0AAV8HBS4-F1
#
_cell.length_a   1.000
_cell.length_b   1.000
_cell.length_c   1.000
_cell.angle_alpha   90.00
_cell.angle_beta   90.00
_cell.angle_gamma   90.00
#
_symmetry.space_group_name_H-M   'P 1'
#
loop_
_entity.id
_entity.type
_entity.pdbx_description
1 polymer ?
#
loop_
_entity_poly.entity_id
_entity_poly.type
_entity_poly.pdbx_seq_one_letter_code
_entity_poly.pdbx_strand_id
1 'polypeptide(L)'
;MSYETGLTEAAKQRGKLLGVWICWLLGNGSLFAWNSMLTIEDYYLYLFPNYHPTRVLTVVYQPFAVGTIAFLAYNEAKSNTRVRNLFGFILFFLSTLALVILDVATGGKGGIGPFIGVCITSALFGIADAHVQGGMVGDLSLMCPEFIQSFLAGLAASGVMTSALRLITKAAFESSQNGLRKGAMLFFAITCFFELVCVFLYAFVFPKIPIVKHYRMKAASEGSLTVGADLVAAGIQNNSGNPVEEDPKRFERLSNKELFLQNIDYAASLYLVYVLTLSIFPGFLSEDTGSHSLGSWYALVLIAMYNVWDLIGRYVPLIPRLKLTSRKWILAATLSRFVLIPAFYFTAKYGDQGYMIMLTSFLGLTNGYLTVCILTEAPKGYKGPEQNALGNLMVLCLLAGIFSGVTLDWLWLIGKGW
;
A
#
# COMPACT_ATOMS: atom_id res chain seq x y z
N MET A 1 -8.21 -21.68 -26.34
CA MET A 1 -9.14 -21.08 -27.32
C MET A 1 -10.53 -21.63 -27.04
N SER A 2 -11.36 -20.93 -26.22
CA SER A 2 -12.83 -21.13 -26.06
C SER A 2 -13.45 -20.25 -24.94
N TYR A 3 -12.82 -19.12 -24.57
CA TYR A 3 -13.33 -18.26 -23.48
C TYR A 3 -14.51 -17.36 -23.92
N GLU A 4 -14.79 -17.30 -25.22
CA GLU A 4 -15.61 -16.23 -25.80
C GLU A 4 -17.06 -16.61 -26.15
N THR A 5 -17.42 -17.90 -26.14
CA THR A 5 -18.66 -18.35 -26.81
C THR A 5 -19.92 -18.42 -25.93
N GLY A 6 -19.85 -18.19 -24.61
CA GLY A 6 -21.00 -18.44 -23.71
C GLY A 6 -21.47 -17.29 -22.80
N LEU A 7 -20.72 -16.19 -22.67
CA LEU A 7 -21.10 -15.06 -21.82
C LEU A 7 -21.51 -13.86 -22.67
N THR A 8 -22.67 -13.29 -22.35
CA THR A 8 -23.11 -12.03 -22.97
C THR A 8 -22.09 -10.92 -22.67
N GLU A 9 -21.93 -9.97 -23.59
CA GLU A 9 -21.00 -8.86 -23.43
C GLU A 9 -21.29 -8.03 -22.16
N ALA A 10 -22.57 -7.92 -21.80
CA ALA A 10 -23.03 -7.34 -20.54
C ALA A 10 -22.50 -8.09 -19.31
N ALA A 11 -22.47 -9.42 -19.33
CA ALA A 11 -21.96 -10.23 -18.23
C ALA A 11 -20.43 -10.08 -18.08
N LYS A 12 -19.69 -9.97 -19.19
CA LYS A 12 -18.24 -9.69 -19.18
C LYS A 12 -17.95 -8.33 -18.57
N GLN A 13 -18.68 -7.29 -19.00
CA GLN A 13 -18.50 -5.94 -18.48
C GLN A 13 -18.85 -5.84 -16.99
N ARG A 14 -19.92 -6.51 -16.55
CA ARG A 14 -20.28 -6.59 -15.13
C ARG A 14 -19.21 -7.29 -14.29
N GLY A 15 -18.62 -8.38 -14.81
CA GLY A 15 -17.52 -9.08 -14.16
C GLY A 15 -16.26 -8.22 -14.03
N LYS A 16 -15.91 -7.47 -15.07
CA LYS A 16 -14.78 -6.53 -15.04
C LYS A 16 -15.01 -5.43 -14.01
N LEU A 17 -16.19 -4.80 -14.01
CA LEU A 17 -16.55 -3.76 -13.04
C LEU A 17 -16.48 -4.29 -11.60
N LEU A 18 -17.01 -5.47 -11.34
CA LEU A 18 -16.94 -6.12 -10.02
C LEU A 18 -15.48 -6.38 -9.60
N GLY A 19 -14.64 -6.84 -10.53
CA GLY A 19 -13.20 -7.03 -10.28
C GLY A 19 -12.50 -5.71 -9.92
N VAL A 20 -12.76 -4.63 -10.67
CA VAL A 20 -12.25 -3.28 -10.37
C VAL A 20 -12.65 -2.84 -8.96
N TRP A 21 -13.92 -2.97 -8.59
CA TRP A 21 -14.41 -2.60 -7.25
C TRP A 21 -13.77 -3.43 -6.14
N ILE A 22 -13.63 -4.73 -6.33
CA ILE A 22 -12.99 -5.60 -5.32
C ILE A 22 -11.50 -5.26 -5.19
N CYS A 23 -10.79 -5.04 -6.29
CA CYS A 23 -9.40 -4.58 -6.25
C CYS A 23 -9.26 -3.28 -5.46
N TRP A 24 -10.19 -2.33 -5.61
CA TRP A 24 -10.20 -1.10 -4.82
C TRP A 24 -10.33 -1.37 -3.31
N LEU A 25 -11.27 -2.23 -2.91
CA LEU A 25 -11.47 -2.61 -1.50
C LEU A 25 -10.26 -3.34 -0.92
N LEU A 26 -9.68 -4.28 -1.67
CA LEU A 26 -8.49 -5.02 -1.24
C LEU A 26 -7.26 -4.10 -1.15
N GLY A 27 -7.14 -3.14 -2.06
CA GLY A 27 -6.11 -2.10 -2.00
C GLY A 27 -6.27 -1.25 -0.74
N ASN A 28 -7.51 -0.88 -0.40
CA ASN A 28 -7.79 -0.15 0.83
C ASN A 28 -7.35 -0.94 2.07
N GLY A 29 -7.76 -2.22 2.19
CA GLY A 29 -7.42 -3.08 3.32
C GLY A 29 -5.92 -3.38 3.46
N SER A 30 -5.14 -3.19 2.39
CA SER A 30 -3.68 -3.37 2.48
C SER A 30 -3.00 -2.28 3.33
N LEU A 31 -3.61 -1.11 3.48
CA LEU A 31 -3.05 0.00 4.27
C LEU A 31 -4.01 0.55 5.33
N PHE A 32 -5.29 0.17 5.34
CA PHE A 32 -6.29 0.73 6.24
C PHE A 32 -5.93 0.49 7.71
N ALA A 33 -5.46 -0.72 8.05
CA ALA A 33 -4.98 -1.01 9.40
C ALA A 33 -3.78 -0.17 9.84
N TRP A 34 -2.77 -0.07 8.99
CA TRP A 34 -1.58 0.73 9.25
C TRP A 34 -1.89 2.23 9.35
N ASN A 35 -2.63 2.77 8.38
CA ASN A 35 -3.04 4.17 8.38
C ASN A 35 -3.93 4.48 9.60
N SER A 36 -4.77 3.54 10.03
CA SER A 36 -5.59 3.74 11.23
C SER A 36 -4.74 3.84 12.49
N MET A 37 -3.70 3.01 12.62
CA MET A 37 -2.72 3.13 13.70
C MET A 37 -2.00 4.48 13.66
N LEU A 38 -1.47 4.90 12.51
CA LEU A 38 -0.73 6.17 12.42
C LEU A 38 -1.61 7.40 12.67
N THR A 39 -2.85 7.40 12.19
CA THR A 39 -3.69 8.61 12.21
C THR A 39 -4.20 8.96 13.62
N ILE A 40 -4.23 8.00 14.56
CA ILE A 40 -4.57 8.25 15.97
C ILE A 40 -3.36 8.59 16.84
N GLU A 41 -2.34 9.20 16.24
CA GLU A 41 -1.10 9.62 16.90
C GLU A 41 -1.33 10.34 18.24
N ASP A 42 -2.31 11.24 18.31
CA ASP A 42 -2.63 11.98 19.53
C ASP A 42 -3.13 11.10 20.68
N TYR A 43 -3.79 9.97 20.40
CA TYR A 43 -4.09 8.96 21.40
C TYR A 43 -2.81 8.28 21.91
N TYR A 44 -1.88 7.95 21.01
CA TYR A 44 -0.63 7.33 21.40
C TYR A 44 0.32 8.29 22.12
N LEU A 45 0.37 9.57 21.74
CA LEU A 45 1.12 10.60 22.46
C LEU A 45 0.57 10.80 23.88
N TYR A 46 -0.75 10.71 24.05
CA TYR A 46 -1.37 10.72 25.37
C TYR A 46 -0.96 9.51 26.23
N LEU A 47 -0.90 8.30 25.65
CA LEU A 47 -0.52 7.08 26.38
C LEU A 47 0.99 6.94 26.61
N PHE A 48 1.81 7.41 25.67
CA PHE A 48 3.23 7.12 25.57
C PHE A 48 4.06 8.41 25.35
N PRO A 49 3.98 9.39 26.27
CA PRO A 49 4.59 10.71 26.07
C PRO A 49 6.11 10.68 25.89
N ASN A 50 6.78 9.62 26.33
CA ASN A 50 8.24 9.50 26.33
C ASN A 50 8.82 8.73 25.11
N TYR A 51 8.00 8.25 24.17
CA TYR A 51 8.45 7.26 23.17
C TYR A 51 8.24 7.65 21.70
N HIS A 52 7.86 8.90 21.39
CA HIS A 52 7.57 9.40 20.04
C HIS A 52 6.91 8.35 19.10
N PRO A 53 5.69 7.85 19.41
CA PRO A 53 5.12 6.65 18.80
C PRO A 53 5.10 6.66 17.27
N THR A 54 4.78 7.79 16.64
CA THR A 54 4.68 7.90 15.16
C THR A 54 5.96 7.54 14.43
N ARG A 55 7.13 7.90 14.99
CA ARG A 55 8.43 7.59 14.40
C ARG A 55 8.92 6.19 14.81
N VAL A 56 8.67 5.77 16.06
CA VAL A 56 9.09 4.43 16.51
C VAL A 56 8.28 3.34 15.80
N LEU A 57 6.97 3.50 15.66
CA LEU A 57 6.12 2.51 15.02
C LEU A 57 6.49 2.31 13.55
N THR A 58 6.79 3.39 12.82
CA THR A 58 7.26 3.29 11.42
C THR A 58 8.61 2.56 11.35
N VAL A 59 9.57 2.90 12.20
CA VAL A 59 10.87 2.20 12.27
C VAL A 59 10.73 0.73 12.64
N VAL A 60 9.76 0.36 13.49
CA VAL A 60 9.49 -1.05 13.80
C VAL A 60 8.82 -1.77 12.63
N TYR A 61 7.89 -1.15 11.92
CA TYR A 61 7.19 -1.75 10.78
C TYR A 61 8.15 -2.13 9.63
N GLN A 62 9.03 -1.20 9.24
CA GLN A 62 9.73 -1.28 7.96
C GLN A 62 10.74 -2.44 7.82
N PRO A 63 11.57 -2.78 8.82
CA PRO A 63 12.49 -3.91 8.70
C PRO A 63 11.77 -5.24 8.47
N PHE A 64 10.61 -5.45 9.11
CA PHE A 64 9.81 -6.65 8.90
C PHE A 64 9.15 -6.65 7.53
N ALA A 65 8.65 -5.50 7.06
CA ALA A 65 8.10 -5.38 5.71
C ALA A 65 9.16 -5.69 4.64
N VAL A 66 10.31 -4.99 4.67
CA VAL A 66 11.42 -5.15 3.71
C VAL A 66 12.01 -6.56 3.76
N GLY A 67 12.28 -7.09 4.95
CA GLY A 67 12.82 -8.44 5.11
C GLY A 67 11.87 -9.51 4.56
N THR A 68 10.58 -9.37 4.85
CA THR A 68 9.55 -10.31 4.37
C THR A 68 9.40 -10.23 2.86
N ILE A 69 9.28 -9.04 2.26
CA ILE A 69 9.13 -8.93 0.80
C ILE A 69 10.40 -9.39 0.07
N ALA A 70 11.60 -9.15 0.60
CA ALA A 70 12.84 -9.63 0.02
C ALA A 70 12.87 -11.16 -0.06
N PHE A 71 12.47 -11.82 1.04
CA PHE A 71 12.33 -13.28 1.08
C PHE A 71 11.26 -13.80 0.10
N LEU A 72 10.09 -13.15 0.05
CA LEU A 72 8.98 -13.55 -0.82
C LEU A 72 9.30 -13.31 -2.30
N ALA A 73 9.96 -12.20 -2.65
CA ALA A 73 10.35 -11.88 -4.02
C ALA A 73 11.45 -12.82 -4.52
N TYR A 74 12.38 -13.22 -3.66
CA TYR A 74 13.39 -14.24 -3.98
C TYR A 74 12.76 -15.61 -4.27
N ASN A 75 11.75 -16.00 -3.48
CA ASN A 75 11.06 -17.29 -3.59
C ASN A 75 9.76 -17.22 -4.41
N GLU A 76 9.53 -16.14 -5.17
CA GLU A 76 8.25 -15.83 -5.80
C GLU A 76 7.71 -16.99 -6.63
N ALA A 77 8.55 -17.56 -7.50
CA ALA A 77 8.16 -18.59 -8.45
C ALA A 77 7.61 -19.87 -7.79
N LYS A 78 7.97 -20.13 -6.52
CA LYS A 78 7.52 -21.29 -5.74
C LYS A 78 6.37 -20.95 -4.78
N SER A 79 6.10 -19.66 -4.57
CA SER A 79 5.18 -19.22 -3.54
C SER A 79 3.77 -19.05 -4.10
N ASN A 80 2.79 -19.66 -3.43
CA ASN A 80 1.41 -19.55 -3.85
C ASN A 80 0.81 -18.20 -3.46
N THR A 81 0.33 -17.42 -4.43
CA THR A 81 -0.17 -16.06 -4.20
C THR A 81 -1.41 -16.04 -3.30
N ARG A 82 -2.29 -17.04 -3.44
CA ARG A 82 -3.49 -17.17 -2.60
C ARG A 82 -3.14 -17.29 -1.13
N VAL A 83 -2.21 -18.18 -0.81
CA VAL A 83 -1.78 -18.43 0.57
C VAL A 83 -1.16 -17.17 1.15
N ARG A 84 -0.30 -16.49 0.40
CA ARG A 84 0.33 -15.24 0.82
C ARG A 84 -0.72 -14.17 1.15
N ASN A 85 -1.63 -13.89 0.22
CA ASN A 85 -2.61 -12.82 0.38
C ASN A 85 -3.63 -13.12 1.50
N LEU A 86 -4.11 -14.37 1.62
CA LEU A 86 -4.98 -14.76 2.73
C LEU A 86 -4.27 -14.67 4.07
N PHE A 87 -3.02 -15.14 4.16
CA PHE A 87 -2.21 -15.01 5.37
C PHE A 87 -2.07 -13.53 5.76
N GLY A 88 -1.73 -12.66 4.82
CA GLY A 88 -1.57 -11.23 5.07
C GLY A 88 -2.86 -10.54 5.54
N PHE A 89 -4.00 -10.73 4.86
CA PHE A 89 -5.27 -10.14 5.29
C PHE A 89 -5.78 -10.69 6.62
N ILE A 90 -5.59 -12.00 6.89
CA ILE A 90 -5.92 -12.58 8.19
C ILE A 90 -5.02 -11.98 9.28
N LEU A 91 -3.73 -11.79 8.99
CA LEU A 91 -2.80 -11.18 9.93
C LEU A 91 -3.15 -9.71 10.21
N PHE A 92 -3.58 -8.93 9.21
CA PHE A 92 -4.12 -7.58 9.42
C PHE A 92 -5.34 -7.59 10.35
N PHE A 93 -6.29 -8.49 10.11
CA PHE A 93 -7.48 -8.65 10.96
C PHE A 93 -7.10 -8.99 12.40
N LEU A 94 -6.29 -10.04 12.60
CA LEU A 94 -5.90 -10.50 13.94
C LEU A 94 -5.07 -9.45 14.69
N SER A 95 -4.17 -8.76 13.99
CA SER A 95 -3.32 -7.71 14.59
C SER A 95 -4.14 -6.48 14.98
N THR A 96 -5.11 -6.08 14.16
CA THR A 96 -6.04 -5.01 14.52
C THR A 96 -6.91 -5.38 15.72
N LEU A 97 -7.41 -6.63 15.76
CA LEU A 97 -8.14 -7.14 16.91
C LEU A 97 -7.26 -7.17 18.17
N ALA A 98 -5.97 -7.49 18.04
CA ALA A 98 -5.02 -7.46 19.15
C ALA A 98 -4.87 -6.05 19.75
N LEU A 99 -4.93 -4.97 18.97
CA LEU A 99 -4.93 -3.60 19.50
C LEU A 99 -6.16 -3.30 20.35
N VAL A 100 -7.33 -3.73 19.89
CA VAL A 100 -8.59 -3.60 20.65
C VAL A 100 -8.50 -4.36 21.96
N ILE A 101 -8.00 -5.60 21.92
CA ILE A 101 -7.80 -6.44 23.12
C ILE A 101 -6.78 -5.80 24.07
N LEU A 102 -5.66 -5.29 23.55
CA LEU A 102 -4.61 -4.65 24.33
C LEU A 102 -5.13 -3.40 25.05
N ASP A 103 -5.90 -2.55 24.36
CA ASP A 103 -6.52 -1.38 24.97
C ASP A 103 -7.50 -1.77 26.09
N VAL A 104 -8.36 -2.77 25.85
CA VAL A 104 -9.33 -3.25 26.84
C VAL A 104 -8.62 -3.86 28.04
N ALA A 105 -7.64 -4.73 27.82
CA ALA A 105 -6.90 -5.44 28.88
C ALA A 105 -6.07 -4.49 29.76
N THR A 106 -5.57 -3.40 29.19
CA THR A 106 -4.79 -2.38 29.92
C THR A 106 -5.68 -1.29 30.52
N GLY A 107 -6.97 -1.28 30.19
CA GLY A 107 -7.89 -0.22 30.56
C GLY A 107 -7.54 1.14 29.92
N GLY A 108 -6.83 1.14 28.78
CA GLY A 108 -6.31 2.35 28.14
C GLY A 108 -5.24 3.04 28.97
N LYS A 109 -4.48 2.29 29.79
CA LYS A 109 -3.34 2.82 30.52
C LYS A 109 -2.08 2.69 29.67
N GLY A 110 -1.27 3.73 29.66
CA GLY A 110 0.05 3.73 29.04
C GLY A 110 1.07 2.87 29.78
N GLY A 111 2.33 3.03 29.40
CA GLY A 111 3.47 2.33 30.01
C GLY A 111 4.22 1.43 29.02
N ILE A 112 5.34 0.87 29.47
CA ILE A 112 6.25 0.14 28.59
C ILE A 112 5.66 -1.17 28.05
N GLY A 113 4.88 -1.90 28.85
CA GLY A 113 4.21 -3.13 28.42
C GLY A 113 3.21 -2.92 27.27
N PRO A 114 2.22 -2.02 27.42
CA PRO A 114 1.31 -1.66 26.34
C PRO A 114 2.05 -1.10 25.12
N PHE A 115 3.09 -0.29 25.31
CA PHE A 115 3.89 0.24 24.20
C PHE A 115 4.57 -0.88 23.40
N ILE A 116 5.21 -1.84 24.07
CA ILE A 116 5.80 -3.02 23.41
C ILE A 116 4.72 -3.80 22.64
N GLY A 117 3.51 -3.95 23.19
CA GLY A 117 2.39 -4.59 22.49
C GLY A 117 1.99 -3.88 21.20
N VAL A 118 1.95 -2.53 21.21
CA VAL A 118 1.70 -1.73 20.01
C VAL A 118 2.85 -1.89 18.99
N CYS A 119 4.11 -1.90 19.44
CA CYS A 119 5.27 -2.14 18.58
C CYS A 119 5.24 -3.54 17.93
N ILE A 120 4.91 -4.59 18.69
CA ILE A 120 4.74 -5.95 18.14
C ILE A 120 3.66 -5.95 17.06
N THR A 121 2.53 -5.28 17.31
CA THR A 121 1.46 -5.18 16.32
C THR A 121 1.94 -4.44 15.06
N SER A 122 2.73 -3.37 15.21
CA SER A 122 3.34 -2.65 14.09
C SER A 122 4.23 -3.58 13.24
N ALA A 123 5.06 -4.41 13.88
CA ALA A 123 5.87 -5.40 13.17
C ALA A 123 5.01 -6.42 12.41
N LEU A 124 3.91 -6.90 13.02
CA LEU A 124 2.97 -7.82 12.36
C LEU A 124 2.28 -7.17 11.16
N PHE A 125 1.94 -5.88 11.23
CA PHE A 125 1.43 -5.13 10.08
C PHE A 125 2.47 -5.03 8.95
N GLY A 126 3.76 -4.87 9.26
CA GLY A 126 4.82 -4.91 8.25
C GLY A 126 4.90 -6.26 7.54
N ILE A 127 4.80 -7.36 8.29
CA ILE A 127 4.74 -8.71 7.71
C ILE A 127 3.48 -8.88 6.84
N ALA A 128 2.33 -8.45 7.33
CA ALA A 128 1.06 -8.55 6.62
C ALA A 128 1.08 -7.76 5.30
N ASP A 129 1.58 -6.52 5.31
CA ASP A 129 1.68 -5.67 4.12
C ASP A 129 2.60 -6.29 3.07
N ALA A 130 3.78 -6.77 3.45
CA ALA A 130 4.69 -7.42 2.52
C ALA A 130 4.06 -8.64 1.83
N HIS A 131 3.21 -9.40 2.54
CA HIS A 131 2.48 -10.52 1.96
C HIS A 131 1.41 -10.05 0.96
N VAL A 132 0.53 -9.13 1.38
CA VAL A 132 -0.60 -8.66 0.58
C VAL A 132 -0.13 -7.78 -0.57
N GLN A 133 0.65 -6.74 -0.31
CA GLN A 133 1.06 -5.78 -1.32
C GLN A 133 1.91 -6.46 -2.39
N GLY A 134 2.88 -7.29 -2.00
CA GLY A 134 3.69 -8.07 -2.93
C GLY A 134 2.86 -9.07 -3.75
N GLY A 135 1.99 -9.83 -3.08
CA GLY A 135 1.16 -10.85 -3.74
C GLY A 135 0.10 -10.26 -4.67
N MET A 136 -0.61 -9.23 -4.22
CA MET A 136 -1.63 -8.53 -5.02
C MET A 136 -1.01 -7.75 -6.18
N VAL A 137 0.05 -6.96 -5.97
CA VAL A 137 0.68 -6.22 -7.09
C VAL A 137 1.22 -7.19 -8.14
N GLY A 138 1.85 -8.29 -7.72
CA GLY A 138 2.28 -9.35 -8.63
C GLY A 138 1.12 -9.99 -9.41
N ASP A 139 0.09 -10.48 -8.74
CA ASP A 139 -1.07 -11.13 -9.39
C ASP A 139 -1.85 -10.16 -10.28
N LEU A 140 -1.98 -8.89 -9.91
CA LEU A 140 -2.68 -7.91 -10.73
C LEU A 140 -1.84 -7.43 -11.93
N SER A 141 -0.52 -7.53 -11.87
CA SER A 141 0.39 -7.16 -12.97
C SER A 141 0.22 -8.03 -14.21
N LEU A 142 -0.26 -9.27 -14.05
CA LEU A 142 -0.57 -10.18 -15.17
C LEU A 142 -2.01 -10.06 -15.71
N MET A 143 -2.82 -9.16 -15.13
CA MET A 143 -4.22 -8.93 -15.50
C MET A 143 -4.38 -7.65 -16.33
N CYS A 144 -5.63 -7.16 -16.46
CA CYS A 144 -5.89 -5.90 -17.13
C CYS A 144 -5.44 -4.70 -16.26
N PRO A 145 -4.90 -3.62 -16.86
CA PRO A 145 -4.35 -2.47 -16.12
C PRO A 145 -5.32 -1.81 -15.15
N GLU A 146 -6.63 -1.87 -15.41
CA GLU A 146 -7.65 -1.29 -14.54
C GLU A 146 -7.68 -1.93 -13.15
N PHE A 147 -7.27 -3.19 -13.01
CA PHE A 147 -7.28 -3.87 -11.72
C PHE A 147 -6.16 -3.37 -10.81
N ILE A 148 -4.92 -3.36 -11.31
CA ILE A 148 -3.79 -2.82 -10.56
C ILE A 148 -3.99 -1.32 -10.30
N GLN A 149 -4.50 -0.56 -11.28
CA GLN A 149 -4.85 0.85 -11.11
C GLN A 149 -5.84 1.05 -9.95
N SER A 150 -6.90 0.24 -9.93
CA SER A 150 -7.95 0.33 -8.91
C SER A 150 -7.42 -0.07 -7.53
N PHE A 151 -6.59 -1.11 -7.45
CA PHE A 151 -5.91 -1.52 -6.22
C PHE A 151 -5.00 -0.41 -5.69
N LEU A 152 -4.20 0.21 -6.55
CA LEU A 152 -3.33 1.32 -6.17
C LEU A 152 -4.13 2.54 -5.70
N ALA A 153 -5.27 2.83 -6.33
CA ALA A 153 -6.18 3.88 -5.87
C ALA A 153 -6.80 3.54 -4.51
N GLY A 154 -7.15 2.27 -4.28
CA GLY A 154 -7.60 1.76 -2.99
C GLY A 154 -6.59 2.01 -1.87
N LEU A 155 -5.30 1.76 -2.12
CA LEU A 155 -4.21 2.04 -1.17
C LEU A 155 -4.24 3.51 -0.71
N ALA A 156 -4.34 4.48 -1.64
CA ALA A 156 -4.43 5.90 -1.28
C ALA A 156 -5.75 6.27 -0.61
N ALA A 157 -6.86 5.68 -1.06
CA ALA A 157 -8.17 5.92 -0.49
C ALA A 157 -8.23 5.54 0.99
N SER A 158 -7.46 4.53 1.41
CA SER A 158 -7.34 4.19 2.83
C SER A 158 -6.86 5.38 3.66
N GLY A 159 -5.86 6.13 3.19
CA GLY A 159 -5.34 7.33 3.88
C GLY A 159 -6.35 8.48 3.92
N VAL A 160 -7.13 8.67 2.86
CA VAL A 160 -8.22 9.66 2.84
C VAL A 160 -9.32 9.28 3.82
N MET A 161 -9.71 8.01 3.83
CA MET A 161 -10.74 7.49 4.74
C MET A 161 -10.30 7.60 6.20
N THR A 162 -9.06 7.24 6.53
CA THR A 162 -8.53 7.38 7.89
C THR A 162 -8.43 8.84 8.31
N SER A 163 -7.97 9.72 7.43
CA SER A 163 -7.91 11.17 7.69
C SER A 163 -9.30 11.75 7.96
N ALA A 164 -10.29 11.42 7.12
CA ALA A 164 -11.66 11.88 7.29
C ALA A 164 -12.27 11.35 8.60
N LEU A 165 -12.12 10.06 8.88
CA LEU A 165 -12.58 9.45 10.12
C LEU A 165 -11.90 10.08 11.35
N ARG A 166 -10.61 10.41 11.29
CA ARG A 166 -9.93 11.11 12.39
C ARG A 166 -10.45 12.52 12.59
N LEU A 167 -10.61 13.31 11.53
CA LEU A 167 -11.16 14.67 11.62
C LEU A 167 -12.57 14.64 12.24
N ILE A 168 -13.43 13.72 11.79
CA ILE A 168 -14.79 13.53 12.32
C ILE A 168 -14.75 13.09 13.78
N THR A 169 -13.96 12.08 14.11
CA THR A 169 -13.89 11.57 15.49
C THR A 169 -13.28 12.58 16.45
N LYS A 170 -12.26 13.34 16.03
CA LYS A 170 -11.70 14.43 16.84
C LYS A 170 -12.76 15.49 17.13
N ALA A 171 -13.48 15.96 16.10
CA ALA A 171 -14.55 16.94 16.27
C ALA A 171 -15.72 16.40 17.12
N ALA A 172 -16.12 15.14 16.91
CA ALA A 172 -17.26 14.53 17.60
C ALA A 172 -16.99 14.20 19.08
N PHE A 173 -15.74 13.88 19.44
CA PHE A 173 -15.37 13.43 20.78
C PHE A 173 -14.57 14.46 21.60
N GLU A 174 -14.29 15.65 21.06
CA GLU A 174 -13.50 16.70 21.72
C GLU A 174 -14.02 17.08 23.12
N SER A 175 -15.35 17.10 23.29
CA SER A 175 -16.02 17.45 24.56
C SER A 175 -16.32 16.25 25.46
N SER A 176 -15.94 15.03 25.06
CA SER A 176 -16.32 13.81 25.77
C SER A 176 -15.23 13.30 26.72
N GLN A 177 -15.62 12.79 27.90
CA GLN A 177 -14.69 12.07 28.77
C GLN A 177 -14.14 10.82 28.05
N ASN A 178 -12.82 10.67 28.06
CA ASN A 178 -12.06 9.65 27.32
C ASN A 178 -12.31 9.68 25.80
N GLY A 179 -12.53 10.87 25.23
CA GLY A 179 -12.82 11.03 23.80
C GLY A 179 -11.78 10.44 22.85
N LEU A 180 -10.49 10.61 23.15
CA LEU A 180 -9.39 10.03 22.36
C LEU A 180 -9.48 8.51 22.31
N ARG A 181 -9.67 7.86 23.47
CA ARG A 181 -9.81 6.40 23.56
C ARG A 181 -11.05 5.90 22.84
N LYS A 182 -12.21 6.55 23.02
CA LYS A 182 -13.44 6.19 22.31
C LYS A 182 -13.29 6.31 20.80
N GLY A 183 -12.64 7.38 20.34
CA GLY A 183 -12.30 7.58 18.94
C GLY A 183 -11.41 6.46 18.41
N ALA A 184 -10.31 6.14 19.12
CA ALA A 184 -9.39 5.07 18.75
C ALA A 184 -10.08 3.69 18.70
N MET A 185 -10.89 3.35 19.69
CA MET A 185 -11.60 2.07 19.74
C MET A 185 -12.63 1.91 18.62
N LEU A 186 -13.40 2.97 18.32
CA LEU A 186 -14.30 2.98 17.17
C LEU A 186 -13.52 2.76 15.87
N PHE A 187 -12.36 3.42 15.76
CA PHE A 187 -11.52 3.36 14.57
C PHE A 187 -10.95 1.96 14.33
N PHE A 188 -10.43 1.31 15.37
CA PHE A 188 -9.97 -0.07 15.29
C PHE A 188 -11.10 -1.07 15.05
N ALA A 189 -12.30 -0.83 15.58
CA ALA A 189 -13.45 -1.69 15.31
C ALA A 189 -13.88 -1.64 13.82
N ILE A 190 -13.94 -0.43 13.24
CA ILE A 190 -14.23 -0.25 11.80
C ILE A 190 -13.15 -0.92 10.96
N THR A 191 -11.89 -0.72 11.32
CA THR A 191 -10.74 -1.34 10.65
C THR A 191 -10.83 -2.87 10.68
N CYS A 192 -11.07 -3.45 11.86
CA CYS A 192 -11.18 -4.89 12.05
C CYS A 192 -12.30 -5.50 11.18
N PHE A 193 -13.46 -4.84 11.14
CA PHE A 193 -14.55 -5.26 10.24
C PHE A 193 -14.15 -5.17 8.77
N PHE A 194 -13.46 -4.10 8.37
CA PHE A 194 -13.01 -3.91 6.99
C PHE A 194 -11.99 -4.97 6.55
N GLU A 195 -11.04 -5.32 7.42
CA GLU A 195 -10.08 -6.41 7.14
C GLU A 195 -10.77 -7.76 6.99
N LEU A 196 -11.78 -8.05 7.81
CA LEU A 196 -12.57 -9.27 7.68
C LEU A 196 -13.32 -9.32 6.33
N VAL A 197 -13.84 -8.18 5.87
CA VAL A 197 -14.44 -8.06 4.53
C VAL A 197 -13.39 -8.33 3.45
N CYS A 198 -12.16 -7.85 3.59
CA CYS A 198 -11.07 -8.13 2.64
C CYS A 198 -10.73 -9.63 2.57
N VAL A 199 -10.64 -10.30 3.73
CA VAL A 199 -10.47 -11.77 3.81
C VAL A 199 -11.59 -12.47 3.05
N PHE A 200 -12.86 -12.11 3.30
CA PHE A 200 -14.00 -12.72 2.65
C PHE A 200 -13.99 -12.50 1.12
N LEU A 201 -13.77 -11.27 0.68
CA LEU A 201 -13.75 -10.90 -0.73
C LEU A 201 -12.64 -11.65 -1.48
N TYR A 202 -11.43 -11.68 -0.94
CA TYR A 202 -10.31 -12.38 -1.56
C TYR A 202 -10.47 -13.90 -1.53
N ALA A 203 -10.97 -14.47 -0.43
CA ALA A 203 -11.15 -15.90 -0.29
C ALA A 203 -12.24 -16.45 -1.22
N PHE A 204 -13.39 -15.79 -1.28
CA PHE A 204 -14.61 -16.40 -1.82
C PHE A 204 -15.14 -15.74 -3.10
N VAL A 205 -14.88 -14.46 -3.32
CA VAL A 205 -15.48 -13.70 -4.42
C VAL A 205 -14.49 -13.49 -5.56
N PHE A 206 -13.32 -12.89 -5.27
CA PHE A 206 -12.31 -12.51 -6.27
C PHE A 206 -11.87 -13.67 -7.20
N PRO A 207 -11.58 -14.90 -6.71
CA PRO A 207 -11.15 -16.00 -7.56
C PRO A 207 -12.25 -16.50 -8.49
N LYS A 208 -13.51 -16.24 -8.15
CA LYS A 208 -14.68 -16.71 -8.90
C LYS A 208 -15.06 -15.78 -10.05
N ILE A 209 -14.50 -14.58 -10.11
CA ILE A 209 -14.78 -13.62 -11.18
C ILE A 209 -14.24 -14.17 -12.51
N PRO A 210 -15.06 -14.24 -13.58
CA PRO A 210 -14.63 -14.82 -14.85
C PRO A 210 -13.31 -14.24 -15.37
N ILE A 211 -13.20 -12.93 -15.53
CA ILE A 211 -11.99 -12.28 -16.07
C ILE A 211 -10.73 -12.59 -15.23
N VAL A 212 -10.86 -12.72 -13.91
CA VAL A 212 -9.76 -13.14 -13.02
C VAL A 212 -9.33 -14.57 -13.34
N LYS A 213 -10.28 -15.50 -13.48
CA LYS A 213 -9.99 -16.89 -13.90
C LYS A 213 -9.27 -16.93 -15.24
N HIS A 214 -9.70 -16.10 -16.20
CA HIS A 214 -9.09 -16.05 -17.53
C HIS A 214 -7.58 -15.75 -17.45
N TYR A 215 -7.20 -14.66 -16.78
CA TYR A 215 -5.80 -14.27 -16.65
C TYR A 215 -4.98 -15.28 -15.85
N ARG A 216 -5.54 -15.84 -14.79
CA ARG A 216 -4.87 -16.89 -14.01
C ARG A 216 -4.66 -18.18 -14.82
N MET A 217 -5.64 -18.60 -15.64
CA MET A 217 -5.46 -19.73 -16.56
C MET A 217 -4.41 -19.45 -17.63
N LYS A 218 -4.39 -18.23 -18.20
CA LYS A 218 -3.37 -17.81 -19.15
C LYS A 218 -1.99 -17.90 -18.53
N ALA A 219 -1.79 -17.34 -17.33
CA ALA A 219 -0.53 -17.39 -16.61
C ALA A 219 -0.10 -18.83 -16.29
N ALA A 220 -1.02 -19.71 -15.89
CA ALA A 220 -0.74 -21.12 -15.69
C ALA A 220 -0.26 -21.81 -16.98
N SER A 221 -0.89 -21.49 -18.12
CA SER A 221 -0.49 -22.00 -19.44
C SER A 221 0.85 -21.46 -19.96
N GLU A 222 1.41 -20.46 -19.29
CA GLU A 222 2.74 -19.89 -19.51
C GLU A 222 3.75 -20.36 -18.43
N GLY A 223 3.37 -21.32 -17.57
CA GLY A 223 4.25 -21.91 -16.55
C GLY A 223 4.15 -21.32 -15.16
N SER A 224 3.16 -20.47 -14.87
CA SER A 224 3.00 -19.88 -13.53
C SER A 224 2.46 -20.91 -12.53
N LEU A 225 3.25 -21.22 -11.50
CA LEU A 225 2.82 -22.07 -10.37
C LEU A 225 2.08 -21.25 -9.29
N THR A 226 2.23 -19.94 -9.30
CA THR A 226 1.73 -19.02 -8.25
C THR A 226 0.19 -18.97 -8.15
N VAL A 227 -0.49 -19.22 -9.27
CA VAL A 227 -1.95 -19.14 -9.44
C VAL A 227 -2.69 -20.47 -9.19
N GLY A 228 -1.98 -21.55 -8.89
CA GLY A 228 -2.55 -22.90 -8.80
C GLY A 228 -3.69 -23.04 -7.78
N ALA A 229 -3.45 -22.67 -6.51
CA ALA A 229 -4.49 -22.75 -5.47
C ALA A 229 -5.68 -21.81 -5.74
N ASP A 230 -5.46 -20.70 -6.44
CA ASP A 230 -6.51 -19.78 -6.84
C ASP A 230 -7.42 -20.37 -7.93
N LEU A 231 -6.85 -21.12 -8.88
CA LEU A 231 -7.62 -21.86 -9.88
C LEU A 231 -8.45 -22.97 -9.23
N VAL A 232 -7.87 -23.70 -8.26
CA VAL A 232 -8.61 -24.71 -7.48
C VAL A 232 -9.76 -24.07 -6.72
N ALA A 233 -9.53 -22.95 -6.04
CA ALA A 233 -10.59 -22.20 -5.33
C ALA A 233 -11.67 -21.64 -6.27
N ALA A 234 -11.33 -21.41 -7.54
CA ALA A 234 -12.25 -21.02 -8.59
C ALA A 234 -13.07 -22.20 -9.18
N GLY A 235 -12.83 -23.44 -8.71
CA GLY A 235 -13.46 -24.66 -9.19
C GLY A 235 -12.82 -25.24 -10.45
N ILE A 236 -11.61 -24.82 -10.80
CA ILE A 236 -10.85 -25.31 -11.95
C ILE A 236 -9.80 -26.29 -11.45
N GLN A 237 -9.99 -27.57 -11.74
CA GLN A 237 -8.95 -28.59 -11.53
C GLN A 237 -8.05 -28.63 -12.77
N ASN A 238 -6.73 -28.63 -12.55
CA ASN A 238 -5.76 -28.84 -13.61
C ASN A 238 -5.90 -30.27 -14.14
N ASN A 239 -6.66 -30.47 -15.22
CA ASN A 239 -6.61 -31.67 -16.05
C ASN A 239 -5.44 -31.63 -17.05
N SER A 240 -4.38 -30.87 -16.77
CA SER A 240 -3.12 -30.89 -17.51
C SER A 240 -2.29 -32.12 -17.10
N GLY A 241 -2.85 -33.30 -17.35
CA GLY A 241 -2.25 -34.61 -17.13
C GLY A 241 -1.95 -35.37 -18.42
N ASN A 242 -1.92 -34.69 -19.57
CA ASN A 242 -1.37 -35.27 -20.79
C ASN A 242 -0.14 -34.43 -21.20
N PRO A 243 1.08 -35.00 -21.14
CA PRO A 243 2.26 -34.37 -21.72
C PRO A 243 2.15 -34.51 -23.24
N VAL A 244 1.35 -33.64 -23.86
CA VAL A 244 1.59 -33.31 -25.27
C VAL A 244 2.95 -32.63 -25.29
N GLU A 245 3.82 -32.95 -26.24
CA GLU A 245 5.12 -32.32 -26.43
C GLU A 245 4.96 -30.77 -26.49
N GLU A 246 5.00 -30.13 -25.32
CA GLU A 246 4.87 -28.68 -25.22
C GLU A 246 6.25 -28.06 -25.43
N ASP A 247 6.33 -27.14 -26.39
CA ASP A 247 7.55 -26.41 -26.76
C ASP A 247 8.29 -25.90 -25.50
N PRO A 248 9.54 -26.33 -25.25
CA PRO A 248 10.35 -25.88 -24.10
C PRO A 248 10.44 -24.34 -23.99
N LYS A 249 10.37 -23.62 -25.11
CA LYS A 249 10.39 -22.15 -25.16
C LYS A 249 9.16 -21.50 -24.54
N ARG A 250 8.04 -22.23 -24.43
CA ARG A 250 6.79 -21.73 -23.85
C ARG A 250 6.95 -21.45 -22.35
N PHE A 251 7.69 -22.31 -21.65
CA PHE A 251 7.97 -22.23 -20.21
C PHE A 251 9.24 -21.43 -19.87
N GLU A 252 10.03 -21.04 -20.87
CA GLU A 252 11.21 -20.21 -20.68
C GLU A 252 10.79 -18.83 -20.16
N ARG A 253 11.19 -18.50 -18.92
CA ARG A 253 11.02 -17.19 -18.30
C ARG A 253 12.36 -16.60 -17.93
N LEU A 254 12.48 -15.28 -18.02
CA LEU A 254 13.62 -14.55 -17.50
C LEU A 254 13.79 -14.78 -16.00
N SER A 255 15.03 -14.82 -15.56
CA SER A 255 15.36 -14.84 -14.14
C SER A 255 14.99 -13.52 -13.47
N ASN A 256 14.76 -13.54 -12.15
CA ASN A 256 14.46 -12.32 -11.39
C ASN A 256 15.59 -11.28 -11.52
N LYS A 257 16.84 -11.73 -11.68
CA LYS A 257 18.00 -10.84 -11.89
C LYS A 257 17.92 -10.14 -13.24
N GLU A 258 17.62 -10.86 -14.32
CA GLU A 258 17.47 -10.27 -15.67
C GLU A 258 16.29 -9.30 -15.73
N LEU A 259 15.14 -9.70 -15.16
CA LEU A 259 13.97 -8.83 -15.06
C LEU A 259 14.29 -7.53 -14.31
N PHE A 260 15.01 -7.63 -13.19
CA PHE A 260 15.41 -6.47 -12.42
C PHE A 260 16.37 -5.56 -13.20
N LEU A 261 17.39 -6.12 -13.85
CA LEU A 261 18.36 -5.34 -14.62
C LEU A 261 17.72 -4.64 -15.83
N GLN A 262 16.77 -5.29 -16.51
CA GLN A 262 16.03 -4.68 -17.62
C GLN A 262 15.08 -3.56 -17.17
N ASN A 263 14.67 -3.54 -15.90
CA ASN A 263 13.72 -2.58 -15.32
C ASN A 263 14.35 -1.74 -14.19
N ILE A 264 15.67 -1.60 -14.19
CA ILE A 264 16.40 -0.91 -13.11
C ILE A 264 16.03 0.57 -13.01
N ASP A 265 15.66 1.20 -14.13
CA ASP A 265 15.17 2.56 -14.19
C ASP A 265 13.80 2.72 -13.51
N TYR A 266 12.87 1.80 -13.74
CA TYR A 266 11.60 1.75 -13.01
C TYR A 266 11.80 1.45 -11.52
N ALA A 267 12.65 0.47 -11.19
CA ALA A 267 13.00 0.12 -9.82
C ALA A 267 13.59 1.30 -9.05
N ALA A 268 14.60 1.96 -9.63
CA ALA A 268 15.25 3.13 -9.06
C ALA A 268 14.28 4.31 -8.94
N SER A 269 13.45 4.55 -9.96
CA SER A 269 12.45 5.62 -9.90
C SER A 269 11.46 5.39 -8.76
N LEU A 270 10.95 4.17 -8.61
CA LEU A 270 9.99 3.85 -7.55
C LEU A 270 10.64 3.95 -6.17
N TYR A 271 11.84 3.42 -6.01
CA TYR A 271 12.64 3.59 -4.79
C TYR A 271 12.80 5.06 -4.43
N LEU A 272 13.29 5.89 -5.35
CA LEU A 272 13.52 7.32 -5.13
C LEU A 272 12.24 8.11 -4.88
N VAL A 273 11.12 7.74 -5.52
CA VAL A 273 9.80 8.33 -5.25
C VAL A 273 9.47 8.20 -3.77
N TYR A 274 9.64 7.00 -3.20
CA TYR A 274 9.28 6.73 -1.82
C TYR A 274 10.36 7.17 -0.82
N VAL A 275 11.65 7.17 -1.17
CA VAL A 275 12.72 7.79 -0.35
C VAL A 275 12.36 9.25 -0.07
N LEU A 276 12.10 10.02 -1.12
CA LEU A 276 11.78 11.42 -0.98
C LEU A 276 10.48 11.60 -0.18
N THR A 277 9.40 10.94 -0.59
CA THR A 277 8.09 11.13 0.04
C THR A 277 8.14 10.83 1.53
N LEU A 278 8.74 9.69 1.92
CA LEU A 278 8.72 9.23 3.31
C LEU A 278 9.82 9.84 4.17
N SER A 279 10.77 10.57 3.57
CA SER A 279 11.67 11.45 4.31
C SER A 279 11.01 12.75 4.78
N ILE A 280 9.80 13.06 4.28
CA ILE A 280 9.06 14.29 4.61
C ILE A 280 7.72 13.94 5.26
N PHE A 281 6.95 13.01 4.67
CA PHE A 281 5.64 12.60 5.15
C PHE A 281 5.74 11.29 5.96
N PRO A 282 5.05 11.15 7.11
CA PRO A 282 4.34 12.19 7.85
C PRO A 282 5.22 12.90 8.90
N GLY A 283 6.44 12.41 9.17
CA GLY A 283 7.22 12.81 10.34
C GLY A 283 7.56 14.30 10.37
N PHE A 284 8.23 14.83 9.34
CA PHE A 284 8.45 16.28 9.25
C PHE A 284 7.14 17.10 9.28
N LEU A 285 6.03 16.60 8.72
CA LEU A 285 4.74 17.31 8.77
C LEU A 285 4.08 17.28 10.16
N SER A 286 4.45 16.32 11.00
CA SER A 286 4.03 16.23 12.40
C SER A 286 4.84 17.15 13.32
N GLU A 287 6.00 17.63 12.85
CA GLU A 287 6.78 18.66 13.54
C GLU A 287 6.05 20.01 13.42
N ASP A 288 5.52 20.50 14.53
CA ASP A 288 4.89 21.81 14.61
C ASP A 288 5.95 22.91 14.42
N THR A 289 5.88 23.63 13.30
CA THR A 289 6.78 24.74 12.97
C THR A 289 6.50 26.01 13.79
N GLY A 290 5.48 25.98 14.66
CA GLY A 290 5.12 27.02 15.64
C GLY A 290 4.51 28.30 15.04
N SER A 291 4.48 28.45 13.72
CA SER A 291 4.09 29.66 13.00
C SER A 291 2.84 29.45 12.13
N HIS A 292 1.75 29.01 12.75
CA HIS A 292 0.49 28.75 12.05
C HIS A 292 -0.75 29.00 12.92
N SER A 293 -1.91 29.21 12.31
CA SER A 293 -3.18 29.41 13.03
C SER A 293 -3.95 28.11 13.29
N LEU A 294 -3.46 26.96 12.81
CA LEU A 294 -4.16 25.67 12.86
C LEU A 294 -4.04 24.94 14.22
N GLY A 295 -3.11 25.33 15.09
CA GLY A 295 -2.90 24.70 16.39
C GLY A 295 -2.80 23.17 16.29
N SER A 296 -3.56 22.45 17.13
CA SER A 296 -3.57 20.98 17.14
C SER A 296 -4.14 20.33 15.87
N TRP A 297 -4.66 21.10 14.93
CA TRP A 297 -5.17 20.61 13.64
C TRP A 297 -4.13 20.64 12.53
N TYR A 298 -2.97 21.27 12.73
CA TYR A 298 -1.97 21.48 11.69
C TYR A 298 -1.53 20.18 11.01
N ALA A 299 -0.96 19.24 11.78
CA ALA A 299 -0.50 17.96 11.25
C ALA A 299 -1.64 17.16 10.59
N LEU A 300 -2.84 17.16 11.20
CA LEU A 300 -4.02 16.47 10.65
C LEU A 300 -4.43 17.03 9.29
N VAL A 301 -4.42 18.36 9.13
CA VAL A 301 -4.73 19.01 7.85
C VAL A 301 -3.68 18.67 6.80
N LEU A 302 -2.38 18.77 7.14
CA LEU A 302 -1.31 18.44 6.20
C LEU A 302 -1.38 16.97 5.75
N ILE A 303 -1.59 16.04 6.68
CA ILE A 303 -1.74 14.61 6.37
C ILE A 303 -2.97 14.37 5.49
N ALA A 304 -4.11 15.00 5.80
CA ALA A 304 -5.31 14.89 4.99
C ALA A 304 -5.08 15.43 3.57
N MET A 305 -4.41 16.58 3.43
CA MET A 305 -4.09 17.17 2.14
C MET A 305 -3.17 16.26 1.32
N TYR A 306 -2.10 15.71 1.93
CA TYR A 306 -1.26 14.72 1.27
C TYR A 306 -2.08 13.53 0.74
N ASN A 307 -2.91 12.92 1.59
CA ASN A 307 -3.69 11.73 1.23
C ASN A 307 -4.69 12.00 0.11
N VAL A 308 -5.39 13.15 0.14
CA VAL A 308 -6.34 13.55 -0.90
C VAL A 308 -5.62 13.72 -2.24
N TRP A 309 -4.49 14.41 -2.24
CA TRP A 309 -3.75 14.64 -3.47
C TRP A 309 -3.00 13.41 -3.97
N ASP A 310 -2.55 12.49 -3.09
CA ASP A 310 -2.06 11.17 -3.50
C ASP A 310 -3.15 10.38 -4.22
N LEU A 311 -4.37 10.36 -3.67
CA LEU A 311 -5.51 9.70 -4.33
C LEU A 311 -5.82 10.32 -5.69
N ILE A 312 -5.89 11.65 -5.79
CA ILE A 312 -6.07 12.35 -7.07
C ILE A 312 -4.96 11.98 -8.05
N GLY A 313 -3.71 12.02 -7.61
CA GLY A 313 -2.53 11.68 -8.42
C GLY A 313 -2.60 10.28 -9.00
N ARG A 314 -3.11 9.31 -8.24
CA ARG A 314 -3.32 7.94 -8.73
C ARG A 314 -4.41 7.82 -9.78
N TYR A 315 -5.38 8.73 -9.81
CA TYR A 315 -6.42 8.74 -10.85
C TYR A 315 -6.03 9.51 -12.12
N VAL A 316 -5.07 10.45 -12.06
CA VAL A 316 -4.62 11.21 -13.24
C VAL A 316 -4.23 10.32 -14.43
N PRO A 317 -3.50 9.20 -14.26
CA PRO A 317 -3.12 8.29 -15.35
C PRO A 317 -4.30 7.59 -16.07
N LEU A 318 -5.53 7.68 -15.53
CA LEU A 318 -6.73 7.22 -16.26
C LEU A 318 -7.03 8.11 -17.47
N ILE A 319 -6.54 9.34 -17.49
CA ILE A 319 -6.63 10.24 -18.65
C ILE A 319 -5.44 9.92 -19.55
N PRO A 320 -5.63 9.24 -20.70
CA PRO A 320 -4.50 8.67 -21.45
C PRO A 320 -3.48 9.69 -21.93
N ARG A 321 -3.93 10.93 -22.22
CA ARG A 321 -3.05 12.05 -22.63
C ARG A 321 -2.15 12.56 -21.51
N LEU A 322 -2.53 12.34 -20.25
CA LEU A 322 -1.76 12.74 -19.08
C LEU A 322 -0.95 11.59 -18.50
N LYS A 323 -1.05 10.37 -19.01
CA LYS A 323 -0.28 9.24 -18.49
C LYS A 323 1.16 9.29 -18.99
N LEU A 324 2.12 9.31 -18.07
CA LEU A 324 3.53 9.21 -18.42
C LEU A 324 3.92 7.76 -18.68
N THR A 325 4.30 7.45 -19.92
CA THR A 325 4.73 6.10 -20.32
C THR A 325 6.22 6.01 -20.66
N SER A 326 6.86 7.16 -20.91
CA SER A 326 8.28 7.20 -21.27
C SER A 326 9.17 7.03 -20.05
N ARG A 327 9.97 5.95 -20.05
CA ARG A 327 11.00 5.65 -19.03
C ARG A 327 11.89 6.84 -18.69
N LYS A 328 12.40 7.54 -19.72
CA LYS A 328 13.28 8.72 -19.55
C LYS A 328 12.57 9.85 -18.80
N TRP A 329 11.32 10.13 -19.15
CA TRP A 329 10.54 11.18 -18.50
C TRP A 329 10.10 10.80 -17.10
N ILE A 330 9.79 9.53 -16.84
CA ILE A 330 9.50 9.03 -15.48
C ILE A 330 10.70 9.23 -14.57
N LEU A 331 11.90 8.89 -15.03
CA LEU A 331 13.13 9.10 -14.28
C LEU A 331 13.39 10.60 -14.06
N ALA A 332 13.27 11.42 -15.11
CA ALA A 332 13.45 12.88 -15.01
C ALA A 332 12.46 13.53 -14.03
N ALA A 333 11.18 13.16 -14.12
CA ALA A 333 10.14 13.63 -13.20
C ALA A 333 10.45 13.19 -11.77
N THR A 334 10.88 11.95 -11.56
CA THR A 334 11.28 11.45 -10.23
C THR A 334 12.43 12.25 -9.64
N LEU A 335 13.51 12.44 -10.38
CA LEU A 335 14.68 13.22 -9.94
C LEU A 335 14.32 14.68 -9.64
N SER A 336 13.45 15.28 -10.46
CA SER A 336 13.00 16.66 -10.26
C SER A 336 12.27 16.87 -8.91
N ARG A 337 11.64 15.82 -8.36
CA ARG A 337 10.94 15.93 -7.06
C ARG A 337 11.91 16.23 -5.91
N PHE A 338 13.21 15.94 -6.01
CA PHE A 338 14.17 16.25 -4.94
C PHE A 338 14.34 17.75 -4.68
N VAL A 339 13.89 18.63 -5.59
CA VAL A 339 13.75 20.08 -5.34
C VAL A 339 12.77 20.37 -4.19
N LEU A 340 11.87 19.44 -3.86
CA LEU A 340 10.97 19.58 -2.73
C LEU A 340 11.70 19.61 -1.39
N ILE A 341 12.84 18.93 -1.23
CA ILE A 341 13.62 18.96 0.03
C ILE A 341 13.99 20.40 0.43
N PRO A 342 14.74 21.17 -0.39
CA PRO A 342 15.03 22.54 -0.04
C PRO A 342 13.76 23.40 0.04
N ALA A 343 12.74 23.15 -0.80
CA ALA A 343 11.48 23.90 -0.72
C ALA A 343 10.79 23.75 0.64
N PHE A 344 10.64 22.53 1.15
CA PHE A 344 10.08 22.25 2.47
C PHE A 344 10.93 22.87 3.60
N TYR A 345 12.25 22.79 3.50
CA TYR A 345 13.16 23.42 4.47
C TYR A 345 12.98 24.95 4.53
N PHE A 346 12.95 25.61 3.37
CA PHE A 346 12.72 27.06 3.31
C PHE A 346 11.32 27.44 3.79
N THR A 347 10.29 26.69 3.41
CA THR A 347 8.91 26.94 3.85
C THR A 347 8.75 26.73 5.36
N ALA A 348 9.43 25.76 5.97
CA ALA A 348 9.39 25.55 7.42
C ALA A 348 9.89 26.77 8.21
N LYS A 349 10.87 27.48 7.66
CA LYS A 349 11.55 28.59 8.35
C LYS A 349 10.95 29.97 8.02
N TYR A 350 10.44 30.14 6.80
CA TYR A 350 10.03 31.46 6.29
C TYR A 350 8.64 31.49 5.67
N GLY A 351 8.05 30.33 5.39
CA GLY A 351 6.75 30.23 4.73
C GLY A 351 5.61 30.18 5.74
N ASP A 352 4.42 30.57 5.28
CA ASP A 352 3.18 30.38 6.04
C ASP A 352 2.60 28.96 5.84
N GLN A 353 1.54 28.67 6.61
CA GLN A 353 0.80 27.41 6.54
C GLN A 353 0.23 27.11 5.13
N GLY A 354 -0.10 28.12 4.33
CA GLY A 354 -0.64 27.95 2.99
C GLY A 354 0.40 27.37 2.03
N TYR A 355 1.64 27.86 2.08
CA TYR A 355 2.74 27.27 1.32
C TYR A 355 3.03 25.83 1.75
N MET A 356 2.97 25.53 3.05
CA MET A 356 3.19 24.17 3.54
C MET A 356 2.10 23.22 3.04
N ILE A 357 0.82 23.64 3.08
CA ILE A 357 -0.30 22.88 2.51
C ILE A 357 -0.10 22.66 1.02
N MET A 358 0.33 23.67 0.26
CA MET A 358 0.58 23.57 -1.18
C MET A 358 1.69 22.56 -1.49
N LEU A 359 2.86 22.65 -0.83
CA LEU A 359 3.96 21.72 -1.03
C LEU A 359 3.58 20.29 -0.67
N THR A 360 2.84 20.11 0.43
CA THR A 360 2.33 18.81 0.88
C THR A 360 1.34 18.20 -0.11
N SER A 361 0.46 19.03 -0.68
CA SER A 361 -0.47 18.64 -1.74
C SER A 361 0.28 18.19 -3.00
N PHE A 362 1.29 18.94 -3.43
CA PHE A 362 2.10 18.60 -4.60
C PHE A 362 2.95 17.34 -4.37
N LEU A 363 3.47 17.15 -3.15
CA LEU A 363 4.17 15.93 -2.75
C LEU A 363 3.28 14.70 -2.93
N GLY A 364 2.04 14.75 -2.43
CA GLY A 364 1.03 13.69 -2.59
C GLY A 364 0.67 13.45 -4.06
N LEU A 365 0.33 14.51 -4.79
CA LEU A 365 -0.04 14.41 -6.21
C LEU A 365 1.03 13.71 -7.05
N THR A 366 2.29 14.14 -6.90
CA THR A 366 3.40 13.56 -7.66
C THR A 366 3.77 12.14 -7.20
N ASN A 367 3.59 11.83 -5.92
CA ASN A 367 3.80 10.48 -5.38
C ASN A 367 2.85 9.46 -6.01
N GLY A 368 1.54 9.75 -5.96
CA GLY A 368 0.50 8.87 -6.49
C GLY A 368 0.60 8.71 -8.01
N TYR A 369 0.82 9.83 -8.71
CA TYR A 369 0.94 9.86 -10.16
C TYR A 369 2.10 9.01 -10.69
N LEU A 370 3.30 9.20 -10.15
CA LEU A 370 4.48 8.46 -10.61
C LEU A 370 4.41 6.98 -10.22
N THR A 371 3.93 6.66 -9.00
CA THR A 371 3.73 5.28 -8.55
C THR A 371 2.88 4.49 -9.54
N VAL A 372 1.75 5.06 -9.95
CA VAL A 372 0.85 4.41 -10.92
C VAL A 372 1.48 4.31 -12.30
N CYS A 373 2.14 5.37 -12.79
CA CYS A 373 2.83 5.32 -14.08
C CYS A 373 3.88 4.20 -14.11
N ILE A 374 4.67 4.04 -13.04
CA ILE A 374 5.70 3.00 -12.95
C ILE A 374 5.06 1.60 -12.89
N LEU A 375 4.16 1.36 -11.92
CA LEU A 375 3.63 0.02 -11.65
C LEU A 375 2.71 -0.51 -12.76
N THR A 376 2.14 0.36 -13.59
CA THR A 376 1.32 -0.05 -14.74
C THR A 376 2.10 -0.18 -16.04
N GLU A 377 3.29 0.42 -16.15
CA GLU A 377 4.12 0.34 -17.37
C GLU A 377 5.24 -0.69 -17.25
N ALA A 378 5.83 -0.89 -16.06
CA ALA A 378 6.94 -1.83 -15.88
C ALA A 378 6.61 -3.28 -16.31
N PRO A 379 5.44 -3.87 -15.98
CA PRO A 379 5.10 -5.23 -16.39
C PRO A 379 4.75 -5.41 -17.87
N LYS A 380 4.66 -4.35 -18.67
CA LYS A 380 4.22 -4.48 -20.06
C LYS A 380 5.29 -5.17 -20.92
N GLY A 381 4.84 -6.09 -21.78
CA GLY A 381 5.71 -6.81 -22.71
C GLY A 381 6.31 -8.11 -22.17
N TYR A 382 6.05 -8.44 -20.90
CA TYR A 382 6.49 -9.68 -20.25
C TYR A 382 5.40 -10.75 -20.21
N LYS A 383 5.77 -12.03 -20.03
CA LYS A 383 4.84 -13.14 -19.82
C LYS A 383 4.20 -13.05 -18.42
N GLY A 384 3.05 -13.68 -18.20
CA GLY A 384 2.34 -13.66 -16.91
C GLY A 384 3.20 -14.01 -15.67
N PRO A 385 4.02 -15.08 -15.69
CA PRO A 385 4.94 -15.39 -14.58
C PRO A 385 5.98 -14.28 -14.34
N GLU A 386 6.48 -13.65 -15.40
CA GLU A 386 7.47 -12.57 -15.33
C GLU A 386 6.83 -11.25 -14.85
N GLN A 387 5.59 -10.98 -15.26
CA GLN A 387 4.79 -9.86 -14.78
C GLN A 387 4.54 -9.96 -13.27
N ASN A 388 4.24 -11.15 -12.76
CA ASN A 388 4.10 -11.39 -11.32
C ASN A 388 5.42 -11.14 -10.59
N ALA A 389 6.50 -11.73 -11.07
CA ALA A 389 7.84 -11.56 -10.51
C ALA A 389 8.28 -10.09 -10.48
N LEU A 390 8.07 -9.37 -11.59
CA LEU A 390 8.41 -7.96 -11.68
C LEU A 390 7.56 -7.12 -10.74
N GLY A 391 6.26 -7.40 -10.60
CA GLY A 391 5.41 -6.76 -9.61
C GLY A 391 5.95 -6.91 -8.18
N ASN A 392 6.39 -8.11 -7.79
CA ASN A 392 7.03 -8.35 -6.49
C ASN A 392 8.34 -7.57 -6.33
N LEU A 393 9.19 -7.53 -7.36
CA LEU A 393 10.45 -6.77 -7.36
C LEU A 393 10.20 -5.25 -7.24
N MET A 394 9.16 -4.73 -7.91
CA MET A 394 8.78 -3.33 -7.77
C MET A 394 8.30 -3.01 -6.34
N VAL A 395 7.50 -3.90 -5.72
CA VAL A 395 7.10 -3.73 -4.31
C VAL A 395 8.30 -3.80 -3.36
N LEU A 396 9.28 -4.67 -3.61
CA LEU A 396 10.53 -4.68 -2.86
C LEU A 396 11.25 -3.31 -2.94
N CYS A 397 11.38 -2.72 -4.13
CA CYS A 397 11.97 -1.40 -4.29
C CYS A 397 11.16 -0.28 -3.61
N LEU A 398 9.84 -0.36 -3.70
CA LEU A 398 8.93 0.54 -3.01
C LEU A 398 9.16 0.49 -1.49
N LEU A 399 9.10 -0.70 -0.89
CA LEU A 399 9.27 -0.87 0.57
C LEU A 399 10.70 -0.52 1.02
N ALA A 400 11.72 -0.84 0.23
CA ALA A 400 13.09 -0.39 0.50
C ALA A 400 13.22 1.14 0.46
N GLY A 401 12.52 1.79 -0.46
CA GLY A 401 12.44 3.25 -0.57
C GLY A 401 11.73 3.87 0.64
N ILE A 402 10.60 3.28 1.07
CA ILE A 402 9.89 3.67 2.29
C ILE A 402 10.82 3.54 3.51
N PHE A 403 11.51 2.41 3.68
CA PHE A 403 12.41 2.20 4.82
C PHE A 403 13.54 3.24 4.87
N SER A 404 14.15 3.49 3.71
CA SER A 404 15.21 4.51 3.58
C SER A 404 14.66 5.91 3.89
N GLY A 405 13.49 6.25 3.34
CA GLY A 405 12.80 7.53 3.59
C GLY A 405 12.47 7.74 5.07
N VAL A 406 11.85 6.75 5.72
CA VAL A 406 11.54 6.78 7.16
C VAL A 406 12.80 6.95 8.01
N THR A 407 13.93 6.39 7.60
CA THR A 407 15.21 6.59 8.29
C THR A 407 15.71 8.04 8.12
N LEU A 408 15.60 8.60 6.91
CA LEU A 408 15.98 9.98 6.61
C LEU A 408 15.05 11.01 7.25
N ASP A 409 13.79 10.67 7.54
CA ASP A 409 12.83 11.52 8.28
C ASP A 409 13.36 11.96 9.66
N TRP A 410 14.24 11.16 10.28
CA TRP A 410 14.91 11.52 11.54
C TRP A 410 15.91 12.66 11.40
N LEU A 411 16.32 13.02 10.18
CA LEU A 411 17.18 14.18 9.94
C LEU A 411 16.39 15.51 10.04
N TRP A 412 15.05 15.45 10.03
CA TRP A 412 14.16 16.61 10.09
C TRP A 412 13.69 16.98 11.50
N LEU A 413 14.48 16.67 12.54
CA LEU A 413 14.20 17.11 13.91
C LEU A 413 14.39 18.64 14.02
N ILE A 414 13.33 19.38 13.72
CA ILE A 414 13.33 20.85 13.62
C ILE A 414 12.48 21.47 14.75
N GLY A 415 11.59 20.72 15.40
CA GLY A 415 10.63 21.26 16.35
C GLY A 415 10.51 20.46 17.65
N LYS A 416 11.22 20.93 18.69
CA LYS A 416 11.39 20.38 20.04
C LYS A 416 12.53 19.37 20.13
N GLY A 417 13.54 19.71 20.94
CA GLY A 417 14.56 18.77 21.36
C GLY A 417 13.88 17.65 22.13
N TRP A 418 13.79 16.50 21.49
CA TRP A 418 13.45 15.23 22.13
C TRP A 418 14.70 14.64 22.77
#